data_AF-A0A8J7HLY1-F1
#
_entry.id   AF-A0A8J7HLY1-F1
#
_cell.length_a   1.000
_cell.length_b   1.000
_cell.length_c   1.000
_cell.angle_alpha   90.00
_cell.angle_beta   90.00
_cell.angle_gamma   90.00
#
_symmetry.space_group_name_H-M   'P 1'
#
loop_
_entity.id
_entity.type
_entity.pdbx_description
1 polymer ?
#
loop_
_entity_poly.entity_id
_entity_poly.type
_entity_poly.pdbx_seq_one_letter_code
_entity_poly.pdbx_strand_id
1 'polypeptide(L)'
;MVINFSSVTLPQSENLKLHILVERNSEGNVIASVLEFPNTQVEASTQEQAVEELKKLLSTRLEKIEIIPVEIQLPQSEAENPWMKFAGVFKDDADFAEIADNLRAERNIIDED
;
A
#
# COMPACT_ATOMS: atom_id res chain seq x y z
N MET A 1 -2.63 -18.79 28.54
CA MET A 1 -1.71 -17.82 27.90
C MET A 1 -2.48 -16.52 27.79
N VAL A 2 -2.12 -15.50 28.57
CA VAL A 2 -2.81 -14.20 28.57
C VAL A 2 -2.06 -13.33 27.56
N ILE A 3 -2.68 -13.05 26.42
CA ILE A 3 -2.09 -12.21 25.39
C ILE A 3 -2.51 -10.79 25.73
N ASN A 4 -1.55 -9.95 26.13
CA ASN A 4 -1.80 -8.57 26.52
C ASN A 4 -1.72 -7.71 25.26
N PHE A 5 -2.87 -7.29 24.73
CA PHE A 5 -2.92 -6.39 23.58
C PHE A 5 -2.90 -4.94 24.07
N SER A 6 -1.90 -4.18 23.65
CA SER A 6 -1.90 -2.72 23.85
C SER A 6 -2.89 -2.11 22.86
N SER A 7 -4.09 -1.80 23.32
CA SER A 7 -5.10 -1.10 22.52
C SER A 7 -4.62 0.33 22.27
N VAL A 8 -4.34 0.67 21.01
CA VAL A 8 -4.07 2.05 20.60
C VAL A 8 -5.38 2.64 20.11
N THR A 9 -5.93 3.61 20.85
CA THR A 9 -7.01 4.45 20.34
C THR A 9 -6.41 5.42 19.33
N LEU A 10 -6.56 5.11 18.04
CA LEU A 10 -6.23 6.05 16.98
C LEU A 10 -7.06 7.33 17.17
N PRO A 11 -6.48 8.53 17.00
CA PRO A 11 -7.27 9.75 16.95
C PRO A 11 -8.31 9.55 15.83
N GLN A 12 -9.57 9.53 16.20
CA GLN A 12 -10.65 9.40 15.24
C GLN A 12 -10.63 10.66 14.38
N SER A 13 -10.00 10.59 13.21
CA SER A 13 -10.23 11.59 12.16
C SER A 13 -11.73 11.67 11.97
N GLU A 14 -12.30 12.88 12.08
CA GLU A 14 -13.74 13.13 11.93
C GLU A 14 -14.28 12.70 10.55
N ASN A 15 -13.40 12.36 9.60
CA ASN A 15 -13.75 11.86 8.29
C ASN A 15 -12.90 10.65 7.88
N LEU A 16 -13.53 9.47 7.80
CA LEU A 16 -12.95 8.26 7.22
C LEU A 16 -13.39 8.18 5.75
N LYS A 17 -12.44 8.35 4.83
CA LYS A 17 -12.68 8.18 3.40
C LYS A 17 -12.37 6.74 3.01
N LEU A 18 -13.41 6.00 2.64
CA LEU A 18 -13.34 4.60 2.21
C LEU A 18 -13.70 4.49 0.73
N HIS A 19 -13.15 3.49 0.05
CA HIS A 19 -13.48 3.22 -1.35
C HIS A 19 -14.55 2.14 -1.43
N ILE A 20 -15.65 2.44 -2.10
CA ILE A 20 -16.75 1.51 -2.32
C ILE A 20 -16.61 0.91 -3.71
N LEU A 21 -16.58 -0.41 -3.78
CA LEU A 21 -16.71 -1.19 -4.99
C LEU A 21 -18.19 -1.44 -5.24
N VAL A 22 -18.63 -1.23 -6.48
CA VAL A 22 -20.01 -1.48 -6.90
C VAL A 22 -19.98 -2.41 -8.10
N GLU A 23 -20.56 -3.58 -7.94
CA GLU A 23 -20.64 -4.63 -8.94
C GLU A 23 -22.12 -4.93 -9.24
N ARG A 24 -22.40 -5.50 -10.41
CA ARG A 24 -23.75 -5.91 -10.80
C ARG A 24 -23.74 -7.42 -11.01
N ASN A 25 -24.62 -8.14 -10.31
CA ASN A 25 -24.70 -9.59 -10.40
C ASN A 25 -25.41 -10.03 -11.71
N SER A 26 -25.38 -11.34 -11.99
CA SER A 26 -26.02 -11.93 -13.18
C SER A 26 -27.55 -11.80 -13.21
N GLU A 27 -28.18 -11.52 -12.07
CA GLU A 27 -29.62 -11.34 -11.88
C GLU A 27 -30.04 -9.86 -11.95
N GLY A 28 -29.10 -8.93 -12.13
CA GLY A 28 -29.34 -7.49 -12.22
C GLY A 28 -29.30 -6.73 -10.89
N ASN A 29 -29.07 -7.41 -9.77
CA ASN A 29 -28.87 -6.75 -8.47
C ASN A 29 -27.50 -6.07 -8.39
N VAL A 30 -27.41 -5.06 -7.54
CA VAL A 30 -26.21 -4.28 -7.30
C VAL A 30 -25.59 -4.74 -5.98
N ILE A 31 -24.33 -5.17 -6.04
CA ILE A 31 -23.53 -5.54 -4.88
C ILE A 31 -22.58 -4.37 -4.58
N ALA A 32 -22.67 -3.79 -3.39
CA ALA A 32 -21.72 -2.80 -2.91
C ALA A 32 -20.84 -3.39 -1.81
N SER A 33 -19.52 -3.23 -1.93
CA SER A 33 -18.55 -3.70 -0.93
C SER A 33 -17.49 -2.63 -0.66
N VAL A 34 -16.79 -2.74 0.48
CA VAL A 34 -15.72 -1.80 0.84
C VAL A 34 -14.36 -2.39 0.48
N LEU A 35 -13.56 -1.67 -0.28
CA LEU A 35 -12.24 -2.14 -0.73
C LEU A 35 -11.32 -2.51 0.45
N GLU A 36 -11.35 -1.69 1.49
CA GLU A 36 -10.57 -1.88 2.71
C GLU A 36 -11.10 -3.04 3.59
N PHE A 37 -12.36 -3.44 3.40
CA PHE A 37 -13.03 -4.50 4.15
C PHE A 37 -13.84 -5.41 3.21
N PRO A 38 -13.19 -6.33 2.47
CA PRO A 38 -13.87 -7.16 1.47
C PRO A 38 -14.98 -8.04 2.06
N ASN A 39 -14.90 -8.35 3.36
CA ASN A 39 -15.95 -9.10 4.08
C ASN A 39 -17.22 -8.26 4.35
N THR A 40 -17.22 -6.97 4.03
CA THR A 40 -18.35 -6.07 4.21
C THR A 40 -18.99 -5.80 2.85
N GLN A 41 -20.06 -6.52 2.57
CA GLN A 41 -20.83 -6.40 1.32
C GLN A 41 -22.32 -6.30 1.61
N VAL A 42 -23.04 -5.59 0.75
CA VAL A 42 -24.50 -5.50 0.75
C VAL A 42 -24.99 -5.67 -0.67
N GLU A 43 -26.09 -6.40 -0.84
CA GLU A 43 -26.76 -6.58 -2.12
C GLU A 43 -28.12 -5.87 -2.08
N ALA A 44 -28.37 -4.99 -3.05
CA ALA A 44 -29.64 -4.29 -3.18
C ALA A 44 -30.04 -4.12 -4.65
N SER A 45 -31.29 -3.73 -4.89
CA SER A 45 -31.81 -3.57 -6.24
C SER A 45 -31.30 -2.29 -6.93
N THR A 46 -30.85 -1.28 -6.18
CA THR A 46 -30.25 -0.06 -6.73
C THR A 46 -28.92 0.28 -6.07
N GLN A 47 -28.10 1.05 -6.79
CA GLN A 47 -26.80 1.50 -6.29
C GLN A 47 -26.94 2.40 -5.06
N GLU A 48 -27.93 3.28 -5.04
CA GLU A 48 -28.17 4.20 -3.92
C GLU A 48 -28.55 3.41 -2.66
N GLN A 49 -29.41 2.40 -2.80
CA GLN A 49 -29.83 1.54 -1.70
C GLN A 49 -28.64 0.74 -1.15
N ALA A 50 -27.86 0.12 -2.03
CA ALA A 50 -26.69 -0.67 -1.63
C ALA A 50 -25.68 0.19 -0.85
N VAL A 51 -25.42 1.42 -1.31
CA VAL A 51 -24.49 2.34 -0.63
C VAL A 51 -25.05 2.83 0.71
N GLU A 52 -26.35 3.11 0.82
CA GLU A 52 -26.94 3.57 2.08
C GLU A 52 -26.92 2.49 3.16
N GLU A 53 -27.27 1.25 2.79
CA GLU A 53 -27.20 0.11 3.70
C GLU A 53 -25.76 -0.21 4.09
N LEU A 54 -24.82 -0.14 3.14
CA LEU A 54 -23.40 -0.32 3.41
C LEU A 54 -22.90 0.72 4.41
N LYS A 55 -23.31 1.99 4.29
CA LYS A 55 -22.96 3.04 5.26
C LYS A 55 -23.48 2.74 6.66
N LYS A 56 -24.74 2.33 6.79
CA LYS A 56 -25.33 1.97 8.10
C LYS A 56 -24.57 0.82 8.75
N LEU A 57 -24.27 -0.21 7.97
CA LEU A 57 -23.51 -1.36 8.43
C LEU A 57 -22.08 -0.96 8.85
N LEU A 58 -21.42 -0.08 8.10
CA LEU A 58 -20.10 0.45 8.45
C LEU A 58 -20.13 1.25 9.76
N SER A 59 -21.11 2.15 9.96
CA SER A 59 -21.23 2.91 11.20
C SER A 59 -21.37 1.99 12.42
N THR A 60 -22.27 1.01 12.37
CA THR A 60 -22.47 0.06 13.47
C THR A 60 -21.25 -0.82 13.70
N ARG A 61 -20.53 -1.19 12.64
CA ARG A 61 -19.33 -2.01 12.75
C ARG A 61 -18.18 -1.20 13.35
N LEU A 62 -17.95 0.03 12.87
CA LEU A 62 -16.87 0.90 13.34
C LEU A 62 -17.04 1.31 14.82
N GLU A 63 -18.27 1.46 15.30
CA GLU A 63 -18.54 1.66 16.74
C GLU A 63 -18.08 0.50 17.62
N LYS A 64 -18.01 -0.72 17.06
CA LYS A 64 -17.68 -1.95 17.78
C LYS A 64 -16.30 -2.51 17.43
N ILE A 65 -15.58 -1.88 16.51
CA ILE A 65 -14.26 -2.34 16.08
C ILE A 65 -13.22 -1.88 17.08
N GLU A 66 -12.43 -2.84 17.56
CA GLU A 66 -11.16 -2.60 18.22
C GLU A 66 -10.04 -2.89 17.21
N ILE A 67 -9.12 -1.93 17.04
CA ILE A 67 -7.97 -2.07 16.14
C ILE A 67 -6.82 -2.61 16.97
N ILE A 68 -6.43 -3.86 16.71
CA ILE A 68 -5.26 -4.49 17.34
C ILE A 68 -4.10 -4.39 16.34
N PRO A 69 -3.09 -3.53 16.59
CA PRO A 69 -1.90 -3.50 15.76
C PRO A 69 -1.13 -4.82 15.94
N VAL A 70 -0.85 -5.50 14.83
CA VAL A 70 -0.04 -6.73 14.83
C VAL A 70 1.20 -6.47 13.99
N GLU A 71 2.36 -6.51 14.63
CA GLU A 71 3.64 -6.55 13.94
C GLU A 71 3.96 -7.99 13.58
N ILE A 72 4.04 -8.27 12.28
CA ILE A 72 4.48 -9.56 11.77
C ILE A 72 5.90 -9.35 11.24
N GLN A 73 6.85 -10.10 11.79
CA GLN A 73 8.16 -10.20 11.17
C GLN A 73 8.00 -11.02 9.90
N LEU A 74 7.98 -10.33 8.75
CA LEU A 74 8.15 -11.00 7.48
C LEU A 74 9.51 -11.69 7.51
N PRO A 75 9.63 -12.94 7.02
CA PRO A 75 10.94 -13.49 6.79
C PRO A 75 11.67 -12.46 5.93
N GLN A 76 12.79 -11.93 6.41
CA GLN A 76 13.74 -11.28 5.53
C GLN A 76 14.03 -12.36 4.49
N SER A 77 13.41 -12.25 3.32
CA SER A 77 13.99 -12.88 2.16
C SER A 77 15.41 -12.32 2.20
N GLU A 78 16.40 -13.19 2.29
CA GLU A 78 17.75 -12.93 1.80
C GLU A 78 17.65 -12.73 0.28
N ALA A 79 16.70 -11.91 -0.19
CA ALA A 79 16.67 -11.33 -1.49
C ALA A 79 17.85 -10.38 -1.49
N GLU A 80 19.01 -10.96 -1.74
CA GLU A 80 20.17 -10.28 -2.26
C GLU A 80 19.65 -9.20 -3.20
N ASN A 81 19.95 -7.93 -2.89
CA ASN A 81 19.52 -6.83 -3.72
C ASN A 81 19.91 -7.17 -5.17
N PRO A 82 18.96 -7.25 -6.13
CA PRO A 82 19.25 -7.72 -7.48
C PRO A 82 20.33 -6.92 -8.21
N TRP A 83 20.66 -5.73 -7.70
CA TRP A 83 21.73 -4.86 -8.16
C TRP A 83 23.12 -5.23 -7.65
N MET A 84 23.22 -6.02 -6.57
CA MET A 84 24.51 -6.48 -6.02
C MET A 84 25.31 -7.31 -7.02
N LYS A 85 24.65 -8.12 -7.86
CA LYS A 85 25.31 -8.90 -8.91
C LYS A 85 26.01 -8.06 -9.99
N PHE A 86 25.67 -6.78 -10.07
CA PHE A 86 26.26 -5.84 -11.03
C PHE A 86 27.28 -4.90 -10.37
N ALA A 87 27.49 -5.00 -9.06
CA ALA A 87 28.44 -4.15 -8.36
C ALA A 87 29.86 -4.39 -8.89
N GLY A 88 30.46 -3.35 -9.48
CA GLY A 88 31.82 -3.41 -10.04
C GLY A 88 31.94 -4.10 -11.40
N VAL A 89 30.84 -4.36 -12.11
CA VAL A 89 30.87 -5.02 -13.43
C VAL A 89 31.76 -4.31 -14.46
N PHE A 90 31.91 -2.99 -14.35
CA PHE A 90 32.75 -2.17 -15.24
C PHE A 90 34.07 -1.71 -14.61
N LYS A 91 34.48 -2.30 -13.46
CA LYS A 91 35.67 -1.83 -12.72
C LYS A 91 36.96 -1.93 -13.53
N ASP A 92 37.11 -3.00 -14.31
CA ASP A 92 38.31 -3.30 -15.10
C ASP A 92 38.07 -3.10 -16.62
N ASP A 93 36.98 -2.42 -16.98
CA ASP A 93 36.62 -2.10 -18.37
C ASP A 93 37.33 -0.80 -18.81
N ALA A 94 38.23 -0.93 -19.78
CA ALA A 94 39.05 0.19 -20.27
C ALA A 94 38.21 1.24 -21.01
N ASP A 95 37.18 0.82 -21.75
CA ASP A 95 36.30 1.73 -22.48
C ASP A 95 35.45 2.53 -21.48
N PHE A 96 34.98 1.87 -20.41
CA PHE A 96 34.24 2.55 -19.34
C PHE A 96 35.12 3.52 -18.53
N ALA A 97 36.40 3.18 -18.33
CA ALA A 97 37.36 4.05 -17.66
C ALA A 97 37.58 5.37 -18.44
N GLU A 98 37.73 5.29 -19.76
CA GLU A 98 37.89 6.46 -20.63
C GLU A 98 36.67 7.38 -20.56
N ILE A 99 35.46 6.81 -20.62
CA ILE A 99 34.20 7.57 -20.51
C ILE A 99 34.11 8.25 -19.13
N ALA A 100 34.46 7.55 -18.05
CA ALA A 100 34.41 8.09 -16.70
C ALA A 100 35.40 9.25 -16.50
N ASP A 101 36.59 9.17 -17.11
CA ASP A 101 37.59 10.25 -17.04
C ASP A 101 37.15 11.48 -17.83
N ASN A 102 36.55 11.30 -19.01
CA ASN A 102 35.97 12.40 -19.79
C ASN A 102 34.85 13.12 -19.00
N LEU A 103 33.93 12.37 -18.39
CA LEU A 103 32.86 12.92 -17.55
C LEU A 103 33.40 13.68 -16.33
N ARG A 104 34.50 13.20 -15.71
CA ARG A 104 35.15 13.90 -14.59
C ARG A 104 35.80 15.20 -15.04
N ALA A 105 36.44 15.21 -16.20
CA ALA A 105 37.05 16.40 -16.77
C ALA A 105 36.00 17.48 -17.02
N GLU A 106 34.86 17.13 -17.64
CA GLU A 106 33.74 18.05 -17.85
C GLU A 106 33.21 18.63 -16.55
N ARG A 107 33.07 17.81 -15.49
CA ARG A 107 32.58 18.27 -14.19
C ARG A 107 33.54 19.27 -13.53
N ASN A 108 34.84 19.04 -13.61
CA ASN A 108 35.84 19.92 -12.98
C ASN A 108 35.95 21.27 -13.69
N ILE A 109 35.63 21.34 -14.99
CA ILE A 109 35.63 22.59 -15.77
C ILE A 109 34.52 23.55 -15.31
N ILE A 110 33.44 23.04 -14.71
CA ILE A 110 32.30 23.85 -14.25
C ILE A 110 32.56 24.50 -12.87
N ASP A 111 33.51 23.97 -12.10
CA ASP A 111 33.85 24.48 -10.75
C ASP A 111 34.99 25.54 -10.76
N GLU A 112 35.56 25.87 -11.93
CA GLU A 112 36.67 26.85 -12.09
C GLU A 112 36.24 28.28 -12.51
N ASP A 113 34.94 28.62 -12.49
CA ASP A 113 34.40 29.98 -12.72
C ASP A 113 33.81 30.64 -11.45
#